data_AF-A0A8C9MV51-F1
#
_entry.id   AF-A0A8C9MV51-F1
#
_cell.length_a   1.000
_cell.length_b   1.000
_cell.length_c   1.000
_cell.angle_alpha   90.00
_cell.angle_beta   90.00
_cell.angle_gamma   90.00
#
_symmetry.space_group_name_H-M   'P 1'
#
loop_
_entity.id
_entity.type
_entity.pdbx_description
1 polymer ?
#
loop_
_entity_poly.entity_id
_entity_poly.type
_entity_poly.pdbx_seq_one_letter_code
_entity_poly.pdbx_strand_id
1 'polypeptide(L)'
;MEIKSGFTFWNLVFLLMVSCVKGFIYTCGGTLKGLNGTIESPGFPYGYPNGANCTWVIIAEERNRIQIVFQSFALEEEYDYLSLYDGHPHPANFRTRLTGFHLPPPVTSTKSVFSLRLTSDFAVSAHGFKVYYEELQSSSCGNPGVPPKGILYGQRFDVGDKIRYSCVTGYILDGHSQLTCIASSVNTASWDFPVPICRAEDACGGTMRGSSGIISSPNFPNEYHNNADCTWTIVAEPGDTISLIFTDFQMEEKYDYLEIEGSEPPTIGLSGMNIPPPVISNKNWLRLHFVTDSNHRYRGFSAHYQGTFKEINFNWACIS
;
A
#
# COMPACT_ATOMS: atom_id res chain seq x y z
N MET A 1 -12.29 -60.31 67.84
CA MET A 1 -12.95 -60.57 66.55
C MET A 1 -13.88 -59.40 66.31
N GLU A 2 -13.34 -58.33 65.71
CA GLU A 2 -14.07 -57.10 65.42
C GLU A 2 -13.70 -56.67 64.01
N ILE A 3 -14.73 -56.45 63.19
CA ILE A 3 -14.65 -55.93 61.84
C ILE A 3 -14.69 -54.41 61.96
N LYS A 4 -13.71 -53.70 61.37
CA LYS A 4 -13.87 -52.29 60.99
C LYS A 4 -13.29 -52.01 59.61
N SER A 5 -14.12 -51.25 58.89
CA SER A 5 -14.01 -50.67 57.56
C SER A 5 -12.67 -50.00 57.23
N GLY A 6 -12.27 -50.06 55.95
CA GLY A 6 -11.17 -49.29 55.39
C GLY A 6 -11.31 -49.13 53.87
N PHE A 7 -11.94 -48.04 53.44
CA PHE A 7 -11.93 -47.52 52.08
C PHE A 7 -10.49 -47.21 51.64
N THR A 8 -10.06 -47.66 50.45
CA THR A 8 -8.87 -47.11 49.78
C THR A 8 -9.17 -46.85 48.30
N PHE A 9 -8.95 -45.59 47.92
CA PHE A 9 -9.19 -44.98 46.61
C PHE A 9 -8.31 -45.61 45.51
N TRP A 10 -8.91 -45.97 44.39
CA TRP A 10 -8.18 -46.22 43.14
C TRP A 10 -7.72 -44.88 42.53
N ASN A 11 -6.41 -44.65 42.46
CA ASN A 11 -5.83 -43.61 41.61
C ASN A 11 -5.49 -44.21 40.24
N LEU A 12 -6.36 -44.01 39.26
CA LEU A 12 -5.97 -44.13 37.85
C LEU A 12 -5.20 -42.87 37.46
N VAL A 13 -3.89 -42.99 37.30
CA VAL A 13 -3.07 -41.96 36.65
C VAL A 13 -3.36 -42.03 35.15
N PHE A 14 -4.27 -41.16 34.68
CA PHE A 14 -4.44 -40.89 33.26
C PHE A 14 -3.32 -39.92 32.85
N LEU A 15 -2.27 -40.42 32.20
CA LEU A 15 -1.27 -39.59 31.53
C LEU A 15 -1.96 -38.86 30.38
N LEU A 16 -2.43 -37.64 30.65
CA LEU A 16 -2.68 -36.65 29.61
C LEU A 16 -1.31 -36.26 29.03
N MET A 17 -0.90 -36.97 27.98
CA MET A 17 0.10 -36.46 27.05
C MET A 17 -0.52 -35.23 26.38
N VAL A 18 -0.33 -34.06 27.00
CA VAL A 18 -0.47 -32.78 26.30
C VAL A 18 0.64 -32.78 25.27
N SER A 19 0.36 -33.29 24.06
CA SER A 19 1.20 -32.98 22.92
C SER A 19 1.01 -31.48 22.69
N CYS A 20 1.93 -30.70 23.25
CA CYS A 20 2.17 -29.35 22.80
C CYS A 20 2.56 -29.49 21.33
N VAL A 21 1.58 -29.33 20.44
CA VAL A 21 1.85 -29.17 19.01
C VAL A 21 2.58 -27.83 18.96
N LYS A 22 3.92 -27.87 19.04
CA LYS A 22 4.73 -26.70 18.74
C LYS A 22 4.44 -26.40 17.27
N GLY A 23 3.51 -25.47 17.02
CA GLY A 23 3.41 -24.84 15.71
C GLY A 23 4.80 -24.34 15.40
N PHE A 24 5.46 -24.98 14.43
CA PHE A 24 6.80 -24.63 14.03
C PHE A 24 6.69 -23.30 13.28
N ILE A 25 6.91 -22.19 13.98
CA ILE A 25 7.07 -20.89 13.32
C ILE A 25 8.39 -20.94 12.57
N TYR A 26 8.34 -20.80 11.24
CA TYR A 26 9.54 -20.74 10.41
C TYR A 26 10.09 -19.31 10.44
N THR A 27 11.17 -19.08 11.19
CA THR A 27 11.82 -17.77 11.27
C THR A 27 12.96 -17.66 10.27
N CYS A 28 13.01 -16.56 9.55
CA CYS A 28 14.08 -16.29 8.59
C CYS A 28 14.31 -14.80 8.35
N GLY A 29 15.24 -14.47 7.47
CA GLY A 29 15.61 -13.10 7.12
C GLY A 29 16.95 -12.70 7.74
N GLY A 30 17.10 -11.42 8.08
CA GLY A 30 18.35 -10.86 8.61
C GLY A 30 18.60 -9.43 8.18
N THR A 31 19.78 -8.92 8.54
CA THR A 31 20.20 -7.55 8.21
C THR A 31 21.03 -7.55 6.92
N LEU A 32 20.64 -6.68 5.99
CA LEU A 32 21.29 -6.51 4.69
C LEU A 32 21.98 -5.14 4.67
N LYS A 33 23.22 -5.12 4.18
CA LYS A 33 24.04 -3.92 4.02
C LYS A 33 24.69 -3.95 2.64
N GLY A 34 24.91 -2.78 2.07
CA GLY A 34 25.56 -2.59 0.77
C GLY A 34 24.65 -1.88 -0.22
N LEU A 35 25.27 -1.42 -1.31
CA LEU A 35 24.66 -0.53 -2.31
C LEU A 35 23.46 -1.14 -3.04
N ASN A 36 23.40 -2.47 -3.13
CA ASN A 36 22.27 -3.19 -3.71
C ASN A 36 22.24 -4.66 -3.26
N GLY A 37 21.15 -5.34 -3.57
CA GLY A 37 21.03 -6.78 -3.34
C GLY A 37 19.65 -7.32 -3.73
N THR A 38 19.42 -8.59 -3.44
CA THR A 38 18.16 -9.28 -3.75
C THR A 38 17.66 -10.03 -2.54
N ILE A 39 16.34 -9.96 -2.32
CA ILE A 39 15.61 -10.66 -1.27
C ILE A 39 14.62 -11.59 -1.94
N GLU A 40 14.65 -12.85 -1.56
CA GLU A 40 13.69 -13.86 -2.01
C GLU A 40 12.97 -14.42 -0.79
N SER A 41 11.66 -14.69 -0.93
CA SER A 41 10.94 -15.47 0.06
C SER A 41 11.55 -16.87 0.17
N PRO A 42 11.52 -17.52 1.35
CA PRO A 42 12.03 -18.88 1.50
C PRO A 42 11.36 -19.82 0.49
N GLY A 43 12.12 -20.73 -0.12
CA GLY A 43 11.58 -21.68 -1.09
C GLY A 43 11.19 -21.10 -2.45
N PHE A 44 11.40 -19.80 -2.71
CA PHE A 44 11.20 -19.20 -4.04
C PHE A 44 11.99 -19.96 -5.13
N PRO A 45 11.43 -20.21 -6.33
CA PRO A 45 10.07 -19.87 -6.79
C PRO A 45 9.03 -20.98 -6.53
N TYR A 46 9.35 -21.99 -5.73
CA TYR A 46 8.50 -23.16 -5.52
C TYR A 46 7.46 -22.98 -4.41
N GLY A 47 7.62 -21.94 -3.59
CA GLY A 47 6.65 -21.48 -2.61
C GLY A 47 7.21 -21.38 -1.20
N TYR A 48 6.64 -20.47 -0.43
CA TYR A 48 7.07 -20.19 0.95
C TYR A 48 6.43 -21.16 1.95
N PRO A 49 7.09 -21.44 3.09
CA PRO A 49 6.53 -22.34 4.08
C PRO A 49 5.35 -21.70 4.81
N ASN A 50 4.40 -22.53 5.23
CA ASN A 50 3.34 -22.12 6.14
C ASN A 50 3.93 -21.78 7.51
N GLY A 51 3.36 -20.81 8.21
CA GLY A 51 3.80 -20.32 9.51
C GLY A 51 5.10 -19.53 9.43
N ALA A 52 5.42 -18.98 8.26
CA ALA A 52 6.60 -18.15 8.05
C ALA A 52 6.45 -16.84 8.79
N ASN A 53 7.51 -16.45 9.48
CA ASN A 53 7.67 -15.13 10.08
C ASN A 53 9.09 -14.66 9.82
N CYS A 54 9.27 -14.08 8.63
CA CYS A 54 10.58 -13.71 8.11
C CYS A 54 10.73 -12.20 8.07
N THR A 55 11.81 -11.68 8.63
CA THR A 55 12.05 -10.23 8.70
C THR A 55 13.41 -9.88 8.12
N TRP A 56 13.42 -9.02 7.11
CA TRP A 56 14.62 -8.46 6.51
C TRP A 56 14.72 -6.97 6.86
N VAL A 57 15.91 -6.53 7.27
CA VAL A 57 16.19 -5.12 7.59
C VAL A 57 17.32 -4.64 6.69
N ILE A 58 17.02 -3.75 5.75
CA ILE A 58 17.99 -3.14 4.85
C ILE A 58 18.51 -1.87 5.51
N ILE A 59 19.83 -1.72 5.58
CA ILE A 59 20.51 -0.56 6.16
C ILE A 59 21.44 0.05 5.11
N ALA A 60 21.12 1.27 4.68
CA ALA A 60 21.92 2.11 3.79
C ALA A 60 22.87 3.02 4.59
N GLU A 61 23.78 3.70 3.89
CA GLU A 61 24.60 4.76 4.49
C GLU A 61 23.73 5.92 5.01
N GLU A 62 24.29 6.69 5.94
CA GLU A 62 23.59 7.84 6.49
C GLU A 62 23.18 8.81 5.38
N ARG A 63 21.92 9.27 5.42
CA ARG A 63 21.28 10.19 4.45
C ARG A 63 20.92 9.58 3.10
N ASN A 64 21.37 8.37 2.79
CA ASN A 64 20.87 7.64 1.63
C ASN A 64 19.52 7.00 1.95
N ARG A 65 18.71 6.83 0.90
CA ARG A 65 17.42 6.14 0.97
C ARG A 65 17.57 4.76 0.32
N ILE A 66 16.54 3.95 0.45
CA ILE A 66 16.49 2.60 -0.09
C ILE A 66 15.29 2.54 -1.03
N GLN A 67 15.50 2.10 -2.26
CA GLN A 67 14.41 1.72 -3.14
C GLN A 67 14.37 0.21 -3.29
N ILE A 68 13.16 -0.33 -3.18
CA ILE A 68 12.87 -1.72 -3.51
C ILE A 68 12.03 -1.79 -4.79
N VAL A 69 12.33 -2.79 -5.61
CA VAL A 69 11.64 -3.09 -6.87
C VAL A 69 11.26 -4.56 -6.87
N PHE A 70 9.96 -4.83 -6.98
CA PHE A 70 9.45 -6.20 -7.09
C PHE A 70 9.73 -6.75 -8.49
N GLN A 71 10.41 -7.90 -8.54
CA GLN A 71 10.63 -8.66 -9.76
C GLN A 71 9.59 -9.78 -9.93
N SER A 72 9.09 -10.32 -8.81
CA SER A 72 8.00 -11.29 -8.74
C SER A 72 7.26 -11.12 -7.42
N PHE A 73 5.95 -11.34 -7.43
CA PHE A 73 5.11 -11.26 -6.24
C PHE A 73 3.87 -12.15 -6.39
N ALA A 74 3.71 -13.10 -5.48
CA ALA A 74 2.57 -14.00 -5.40
C ALA A 74 2.45 -14.51 -3.96
N LEU A 75 1.48 -14.00 -3.22
CA LEU A 75 1.11 -14.45 -1.87
C LEU A 75 -0.37 -14.87 -1.86
N GLU A 76 -0.76 -15.70 -0.90
CA GLU A 76 -2.18 -15.99 -0.67
C GLU A 76 -2.93 -14.70 -0.29
N GLU A 77 -4.05 -14.42 -0.97
CA GLU A 77 -4.88 -13.25 -0.70
C GLU A 77 -5.53 -13.33 0.68
N GLU A 78 -5.60 -12.18 1.36
CA GLU A 78 -6.21 -11.98 2.69
C GLU A 78 -5.48 -12.60 3.89
N TYR A 79 -4.91 -13.79 3.74
CA TYR A 79 -4.31 -14.58 4.82
C TYR A 79 -2.80 -14.34 4.97
N ASP A 80 -2.08 -14.36 3.85
CA ASP A 80 -0.64 -14.16 3.82
C ASP A 80 -0.28 -12.77 3.33
N TYR A 81 0.78 -12.20 3.91
CA TYR A 81 1.14 -10.85 3.56
C TYR A 81 2.61 -10.49 3.77
N LEU A 82 3.06 -9.56 2.94
CA LEU A 82 4.32 -8.86 3.08
C LEU A 82 4.06 -7.46 3.65
N SER A 83 4.47 -7.24 4.90
CA SER A 83 4.44 -5.93 5.54
C SER A 83 5.71 -5.14 5.21
N LEU A 84 5.53 -3.88 4.80
CA LEU A 84 6.63 -2.94 4.55
C LEU A 84 6.71 -1.93 5.69
N TYR A 85 7.92 -1.62 6.12
CA TYR A 85 8.19 -0.64 7.18
C TYR A 85 9.22 0.39 6.71
N ASP A 86 8.89 1.67 6.87
CA ASP A 86 9.78 2.78 6.57
C ASP A 86 10.73 3.07 7.75
N GLY A 87 11.52 2.07 8.09
CA GLY A 87 12.39 2.02 9.27
C GLY A 87 12.55 0.60 9.77
N HIS A 88 12.94 0.47 11.04
CA HIS A 88 12.96 -0.81 11.75
C HIS A 88 11.54 -1.40 11.87
N PRO A 89 11.37 -2.73 11.99
CA PRO A 89 10.07 -3.42 11.96
C PRO A 89 9.28 -3.18 13.25
N HIS A 90 8.74 -1.98 13.38
CA HIS A 90 8.00 -1.47 14.53
C HIS A 90 6.68 -0.87 14.05
N PRO A 91 5.57 -0.98 14.82
CA PRO A 91 4.27 -0.45 14.40
C PRO A 91 4.29 1.02 13.98
N ALA A 92 5.09 1.85 14.65
CA ALA A 92 5.25 3.27 14.32
C ALA A 92 5.90 3.54 12.93
N ASN A 93 6.58 2.54 12.35
CA ASN A 93 7.19 2.64 11.03
C ASN A 93 6.38 1.85 9.97
N PHE A 94 5.22 1.29 10.33
CA PHE A 94 4.42 0.52 9.39
C PHE A 94 3.97 1.39 8.21
N ARG A 95 4.18 0.89 7.00
CA ARG A 95 3.84 1.62 5.77
C ARG A 95 2.63 1.02 5.08
N THR A 96 2.70 -0.26 4.73
CA THR A 96 1.61 -0.96 4.03
C THR A 96 1.76 -2.47 4.16
N ARG A 97 0.70 -3.20 3.79
CA ARG A 97 0.62 -4.66 3.71
C ARG A 97 0.27 -5.04 2.28
N LEU A 98 1.06 -5.93 1.69
CA LEU A 98 0.88 -6.42 0.32
C LEU A 98 0.46 -7.88 0.34
N THR A 99 -0.44 -8.27 -0.55
CA THR A 99 -0.97 -9.64 -0.67
C THR A 99 -1.42 -9.89 -2.13
N GLY A 100 -1.72 -11.15 -2.48
CA GLY A 100 -2.16 -11.55 -3.81
C GLY A 100 -1.06 -11.60 -4.87
N PHE A 101 -1.47 -11.45 -6.13
CA PHE A 101 -0.64 -11.77 -7.31
C PHE A 101 -0.30 -10.55 -8.17
N HIS A 102 -0.79 -9.36 -7.80
CA HIS A 102 -0.45 -8.14 -8.51
C HIS A 102 0.98 -7.70 -8.18
N LEU A 103 1.78 -7.39 -9.20
CA LEU A 103 3.16 -6.95 -9.01
C LEU A 103 3.18 -5.52 -8.44
N PRO A 104 3.66 -5.28 -7.20
CA PRO A 104 3.61 -3.96 -6.60
C PRO A 104 4.58 -2.98 -7.28
N PRO A 105 4.25 -1.67 -7.31
CA PRO A 105 5.15 -0.64 -7.82
C PRO A 105 6.41 -0.50 -6.94
N PRO A 106 7.50 0.10 -7.46
CA PRO A 106 8.69 0.42 -6.66
C PRO A 106 8.36 1.26 -5.44
N VAL A 107 9.04 0.96 -4.32
CA VAL A 107 8.82 1.66 -3.05
C VAL A 107 10.13 2.24 -2.56
N THR A 108 10.15 3.56 -2.34
CA THR A 108 11.31 4.29 -1.83
C THR A 108 11.10 4.67 -0.37
N SER A 109 12.06 4.34 0.50
CA SER A 109 12.07 4.72 1.91
C SER A 109 12.25 6.23 2.10
N THR A 110 11.87 6.76 3.27
CA THR A 110 12.16 8.16 3.64
C THR A 110 13.50 8.29 4.36
N LYS A 111 14.02 7.20 4.94
CA LYS A 111 15.24 7.15 5.75
C LYS A 111 16.18 6.03 5.27
N SER A 112 17.32 5.89 5.94
CA SER A 112 18.36 4.89 5.63
C SER A 112 18.08 3.47 6.13
N VAL A 113 16.89 3.21 6.68
CA VAL A 113 16.47 1.87 7.12
C VAL A 113 15.12 1.54 6.51
N PHE A 114 14.99 0.36 5.91
CA PHE A 114 13.75 -0.14 5.34
C PHE A 114 13.60 -1.63 5.66
N SER A 115 12.43 -2.05 6.15
CA SER A 115 12.22 -3.44 6.57
C SER A 115 11.04 -4.10 5.85
N LEU A 116 11.20 -5.38 5.58
CA LEU A 116 10.21 -6.25 4.97
C LEU A 116 9.89 -7.37 5.97
N ARG A 117 8.62 -7.69 6.18
CA ARG A 117 8.20 -8.83 7.00
C ARG A 117 7.16 -9.69 6.29
N LEU A 118 7.53 -10.92 5.94
CA LEU A 118 6.61 -11.94 5.46
C LEU A 118 5.98 -12.64 6.66
N THR A 119 4.66 -12.65 6.71
CA THR A 119 3.88 -13.46 7.65
C THR A 119 2.97 -14.38 6.84
N SER A 120 3.05 -15.69 7.07
CA SER A 120 2.08 -16.65 6.54
C SER A 120 1.33 -17.41 7.62
N ASP A 121 0.13 -17.87 7.28
CA ASP A 121 -0.73 -18.66 8.15
C ASP A 121 -0.36 -20.17 8.11
N PHE A 122 -1.22 -21.08 8.57
CA PHE A 122 -0.88 -22.51 8.65
C PHE A 122 -1.14 -23.33 7.37
N ALA A 123 -1.75 -22.76 6.32
CA ALA A 123 -2.19 -23.48 5.13
C ALA A 123 -2.02 -22.63 3.87
N VAL A 124 -1.89 -23.30 2.71
CA VAL A 124 -1.78 -22.63 1.40
C VAL A 124 -0.51 -21.76 1.27
N SER A 125 0.14 -21.86 0.13
CA SER A 125 1.25 -20.97 -0.20
C SER A 125 1.30 -20.76 -1.69
N ALA A 126 1.71 -19.57 -2.08
CA ALA A 126 1.97 -19.23 -3.47
C ALA A 126 3.49 -19.21 -3.75
N HIS A 127 3.88 -18.86 -4.97
CA HIS A 127 5.27 -18.85 -5.42
C HIS A 127 6.20 -17.92 -4.60
N GLY A 128 5.63 -16.98 -3.85
CA GLY A 128 6.35 -16.03 -3.02
C GLY A 128 6.79 -14.79 -3.79
N PHE A 129 7.86 -14.15 -3.34
CA PHE A 129 8.33 -12.90 -3.93
C PHE A 129 9.84 -12.87 -4.14
N LYS A 130 10.24 -12.04 -5.11
CA LYS A 130 11.62 -11.66 -5.37
C LYS A 130 11.70 -10.16 -5.51
N VAL A 131 12.52 -9.54 -4.68
CA VAL A 131 12.69 -8.08 -4.59
C VAL A 131 14.16 -7.75 -4.80
N TYR A 132 14.43 -6.80 -5.69
CA TYR A 132 15.73 -6.16 -5.80
C TYR A 132 15.70 -4.87 -4.97
N TYR A 133 16.75 -4.60 -4.20
CA TYR A 133 16.90 -3.32 -3.50
C TYR A 133 18.17 -2.62 -3.96
N GLU A 134 18.13 -1.29 -3.93
CA GLU A 134 19.27 -0.43 -4.17
C GLU A 134 19.28 0.78 -3.25
N GLU A 135 20.47 1.28 -3.01
CA GLU A 135 20.74 2.48 -2.24
C GLU A 135 20.64 3.71 -3.15
N LEU A 136 19.76 4.64 -2.77
CA LEU A 136 19.52 5.88 -3.47
C LEU A 136 20.24 7.02 -2.77
N GLN A 137 21.15 7.66 -3.51
CA GLN A 137 21.78 8.90 -3.09
C GLN A 137 20.76 10.05 -3.02
N SER A 138 21.10 11.11 -2.29
CA SER A 138 20.25 12.29 -2.11
C SER A 138 19.86 12.98 -3.42
N SER A 139 20.68 12.86 -4.47
CA SER A 139 20.44 13.39 -5.80
C SER A 139 19.53 12.53 -6.68
N SER A 140 19.13 11.33 -6.25
CA SER A 140 18.33 10.42 -7.06
C SER A 140 16.90 10.34 -6.56
N CYS A 141 15.94 10.50 -7.47
CA CYS A 141 14.51 10.28 -7.19
C CYS A 141 14.13 8.81 -7.11
N GLY A 142 15.00 7.90 -7.58
CA GLY A 142 14.70 6.49 -7.76
C GLY A 142 13.81 6.23 -8.97
N ASN A 143 13.80 4.99 -9.44
CA ASN A 143 12.92 4.54 -10.51
C ASN A 143 11.45 4.59 -10.04
N PRO A 144 10.60 5.45 -10.62
CA PRO A 144 9.21 5.57 -10.18
C PRO A 144 8.34 4.36 -10.55
N GLY A 145 8.83 3.45 -11.41
CA GLY A 145 8.08 2.30 -11.91
C GLY A 145 7.27 2.61 -13.16
N VAL A 146 6.61 1.58 -13.68
CA VAL A 146 5.74 1.70 -14.86
C VAL A 146 4.34 1.30 -14.42
N PRO A 147 3.33 2.17 -14.58
CA PRO A 147 1.96 1.83 -14.23
C PRO A 147 1.44 0.71 -15.17
N PRO A 148 0.43 -0.08 -14.74
CA PRO A 148 -0.19 -1.06 -15.61
C PRO A 148 -0.62 -0.43 -16.94
N LYS A 149 -0.33 -1.11 -18.06
CA LYS A 149 -0.62 -0.63 -19.44
C LYS A 149 0.11 0.67 -19.82
N GLY A 150 1.05 1.14 -19.00
CA GLY A 150 1.92 2.27 -19.28
C GLY A 150 3.23 1.88 -19.96
N ILE A 151 3.85 2.89 -20.54
CA ILE A 151 5.18 2.84 -21.15
C ILE A 151 5.96 4.03 -20.61
N LEU A 152 7.16 3.78 -20.10
CA LEU A 152 8.07 4.79 -19.57
C LEU A 152 9.20 5.04 -20.59
N TYR A 153 9.45 6.32 -20.90
CA TYR A 153 10.60 6.78 -21.67
C TYR A 153 11.56 7.56 -20.78
N GLY A 154 12.81 7.11 -20.74
CA GLY A 154 13.86 7.65 -19.89
C GLY A 154 14.47 6.55 -19.02
N GLN A 155 15.76 6.69 -18.71
CA GLN A 155 16.53 5.71 -17.93
C GLN A 155 17.39 6.36 -16.85
N ARG A 156 17.32 7.69 -16.71
CA ARG A 156 18.05 8.46 -15.70
C ARG A 156 17.04 9.11 -14.77
N PHE A 157 17.36 9.11 -13.49
CA PHE A 157 16.43 9.44 -12.40
C PHE A 157 17.07 10.41 -11.39
N ASP A 158 18.08 11.16 -11.81
CA ASP A 158 18.78 12.13 -10.97
C ASP A 158 18.16 13.52 -11.10
N VAL A 159 18.44 14.40 -10.13
CA VAL A 159 17.91 15.77 -10.10
C VAL A 159 18.16 16.47 -11.44
N GLY A 160 17.09 17.00 -12.04
CA GLY A 160 17.07 17.67 -13.33
C GLY A 160 16.65 16.77 -14.50
N ASP A 161 16.70 15.43 -14.34
CA ASP A 161 16.23 14.52 -15.36
C ASP A 161 14.71 14.57 -15.54
N LYS A 162 14.29 14.31 -16.77
CA LYS A 162 12.89 14.28 -17.18
C LYS A 162 12.57 12.94 -17.80
N ILE A 163 11.49 12.34 -17.34
CA ILE A 163 10.95 11.10 -17.88
C ILE A 163 9.56 11.35 -18.45
N ARG A 164 9.15 10.54 -19.42
CA ARG A 164 7.84 10.67 -20.08
C ARG A 164 7.07 9.37 -20.01
N TYR A 165 5.76 9.46 -19.84
CA TYR A 165 4.84 8.33 -19.91
C TYR A 165 3.94 8.40 -21.14
N SER A 166 3.58 7.24 -21.66
CA SER A 166 2.47 7.03 -22.59
C SER A 166 1.75 5.74 -22.24
N CYS A 167 0.58 5.51 -22.84
CA CYS A 167 -0.15 4.27 -22.67
C CYS A 167 -0.13 3.43 -23.95
N VAL A 168 -0.33 2.12 -23.81
CA VAL A 168 -0.61 1.24 -24.95
C VAL A 168 -1.94 1.62 -25.62
N THR A 169 -2.16 1.18 -26.85
CA THR A 169 -3.40 1.44 -27.60
C THR A 169 -4.65 1.02 -26.83
N GLY A 170 -5.70 1.85 -26.84
CA GLY A 170 -6.96 1.64 -26.11
C GLY A 170 -6.97 2.22 -24.70
N TYR A 171 -5.87 2.83 -24.27
CA TYR A 171 -5.74 3.48 -22.97
C TYR A 171 -5.30 4.94 -23.13
N ILE A 172 -5.90 5.82 -22.33
CA ILE A 172 -5.54 7.23 -22.24
C ILE A 172 -4.72 7.46 -20.97
N LEU A 173 -3.67 8.27 -21.12
CA LEU A 173 -2.85 8.69 -19.98
C LEU A 173 -3.61 9.71 -19.14
N ASP A 174 -3.82 9.37 -17.88
CA ASP A 174 -4.43 10.24 -16.88
C ASP A 174 -3.35 10.71 -15.89
N GLY A 175 -3.10 12.02 -15.87
CA GLY A 175 -2.04 12.66 -15.08
C GLY A 175 -0.99 13.39 -15.93
N HIS A 176 0.18 13.63 -15.33
CA HIS A 176 1.26 14.35 -15.99
C HIS A 176 2.03 13.41 -16.92
N SER A 177 2.09 13.74 -18.21
CA SER A 177 2.83 12.94 -19.19
C SER A 177 4.34 13.03 -19.04
N GLN A 178 4.85 14.03 -18.32
CA GLN A 178 6.27 14.21 -18.04
C GLN A 178 6.46 14.49 -16.55
N LEU A 179 7.37 13.76 -15.93
CA LEU A 179 7.82 13.97 -14.55
C LEU A 179 9.26 14.50 -14.59
N THR A 180 9.58 15.41 -13.69
CA THR A 180 10.91 15.99 -13.49
C THR A 180 11.41 15.62 -12.10
N CYS A 181 12.63 15.11 -12.01
CA CYS A 181 13.25 14.87 -10.72
C CYS A 181 13.73 16.20 -10.14
N ILE A 182 13.18 16.62 -9.00
CA ILE A 182 13.47 17.90 -8.38
C ILE A 182 14.17 17.71 -7.04
N ALA A 183 15.05 18.65 -6.69
CA ALA A 183 15.64 18.71 -5.36
C ALA A 183 14.60 19.27 -4.37
N SER A 184 14.30 18.52 -3.32
CA SER A 184 13.49 18.95 -2.18
C SER A 184 14.33 19.79 -1.22
N SER A 185 13.66 20.65 -0.45
CA SER A 185 14.27 21.55 0.54
C SER A 185 15.01 20.82 1.67
N VAL A 186 14.81 19.51 1.82
CA VAL A 186 15.43 18.65 2.83
C VAL A 186 16.64 17.87 2.29
N ASN A 187 17.32 18.37 1.24
CA ASN A 187 18.44 17.70 0.58
C ASN A 187 18.12 16.25 0.13
N THR A 188 16.88 16.01 -0.31
CA THR A 188 16.45 14.74 -0.90
C THR A 188 15.82 15.03 -2.26
N ALA A 189 15.92 14.12 -3.21
CA ALA A 189 15.28 14.27 -4.51
C ALA A 189 13.89 13.60 -4.53
N SER A 190 12.93 14.21 -5.19
CA SER A 190 11.59 13.64 -5.39
C SER A 190 11.04 14.00 -6.75
N TRP A 191 10.15 13.17 -7.29
CA TRP A 191 9.41 13.50 -8.50
C TRP A 191 8.42 14.64 -8.22
N ASP A 192 8.35 15.60 -9.13
CA ASP A 192 7.42 16.75 -9.08
C ASP A 192 5.94 16.33 -9.13
N PHE A 193 5.63 15.23 -9.82
CA PHE A 193 4.30 14.65 -9.93
C PHE A 193 4.31 13.15 -9.60
N PRO A 194 3.19 12.58 -9.13
CA PRO A 194 3.04 11.14 -8.98
C PRO A 194 3.03 10.45 -10.35
N VAL A 195 3.30 9.14 -10.35
CA VAL A 195 3.20 8.30 -11.54
C VAL A 195 1.78 8.36 -12.10
N PRO A 196 1.61 8.67 -13.41
CA PRO A 196 0.30 8.73 -14.05
C PRO A 196 -0.32 7.33 -14.17
N ILE A 197 -1.59 7.28 -14.55
CA ILE A 197 -2.32 6.03 -14.74
C ILE A 197 -2.68 5.89 -16.22
N CYS A 198 -2.68 4.67 -16.73
CA CYS A 198 -3.26 4.35 -18.02
C CYS A 198 -4.66 3.80 -17.81
N ARG A 199 -5.66 4.65 -18.02
CA ARG A 199 -7.08 4.30 -17.91
C ARG A 199 -7.60 3.85 -19.28
N ALA A 200 -8.44 2.82 -19.34
CA ALA A 200 -9.07 2.46 -20.60
C ALA A 200 -9.96 3.63 -21.11
N GLU A 201 -10.06 3.81 -22.42
CA GLU A 201 -10.81 4.93 -23.02
C GLU A 201 -12.27 5.00 -22.55
N ASP A 202 -12.86 3.84 -22.27
CA ASP A 202 -14.24 3.62 -21.83
C ASP A 202 -14.38 3.41 -20.31
N ALA A 203 -13.28 3.34 -19.55
CA ALA A 203 -13.33 3.13 -18.11
C ALA A 203 -13.87 4.37 -17.37
N CYS A 204 -14.54 4.16 -16.24
CA CYS A 204 -15.02 5.23 -15.36
C CYS A 204 -13.85 5.91 -14.62
N GLY A 205 -14.05 7.17 -14.20
CA GLY A 205 -13.06 7.93 -13.43
C GLY A 205 -12.45 9.13 -14.15
N GLY A 206 -11.26 9.54 -13.72
CA GLY A 206 -10.47 10.63 -14.31
C GLY A 206 -9.81 11.57 -13.30
N THR A 207 -8.96 12.47 -13.79
CA THR A 207 -8.36 13.52 -12.95
C THR A 207 -9.32 14.71 -12.75
N MET A 208 -9.60 15.02 -11.48
CA MET A 208 -10.34 16.19 -11.05
C MET A 208 -9.38 17.33 -10.68
N ARG A 209 -9.44 18.43 -11.44
CA ARG A 209 -8.64 19.64 -11.20
C ARG A 209 -9.60 20.78 -10.83
N GLY A 210 -9.70 21.08 -9.54
CA GLY A 210 -10.60 22.10 -9.02
C GLY A 210 -10.52 22.21 -7.51
N SER A 211 -10.90 23.37 -6.94
CA SER A 211 -10.89 23.60 -5.49
C SER A 211 -12.02 22.89 -4.75
N SER A 212 -13.06 22.41 -5.45
CA SER A 212 -14.08 21.52 -4.90
C SER A 212 -14.81 20.76 -6.00
N GLY A 213 -15.57 19.74 -5.63
CA GLY A 213 -16.40 18.97 -6.54
C GLY A 213 -17.06 17.77 -5.88
N ILE A 214 -17.78 16.97 -6.67
CA ILE A 214 -18.44 15.74 -6.23
C ILE A 214 -17.88 14.58 -7.04
N ILE A 215 -17.60 13.46 -6.36
CA ILE A 215 -17.22 12.18 -6.96
C ILE A 215 -18.21 11.14 -6.49
N SER A 216 -18.71 10.34 -7.43
CA SER A 216 -19.67 9.28 -7.15
C SER A 216 -19.36 8.03 -7.95
N SER A 217 -19.80 6.88 -7.45
CA SER A 217 -19.80 5.63 -8.21
C SER A 217 -20.56 5.80 -9.54
N PRO A 218 -20.24 4.98 -10.56
CA PRO A 218 -20.98 4.98 -11.82
C PRO A 218 -22.49 4.79 -11.59
N ASN A 219 -23.31 5.49 -12.37
CA ASN A 219 -24.78 5.47 -12.33
C ASN A 219 -25.44 5.98 -11.04
N PHE A 220 -24.68 6.48 -10.06
CA PHE A 220 -25.25 7.09 -8.86
C PHE A 220 -26.30 8.16 -9.23
N PRO A 221 -27.50 8.19 -8.62
CA PRO A 221 -27.93 7.48 -7.41
C PRO A 221 -28.44 6.03 -7.60
N ASN A 222 -28.44 5.50 -8.83
CA ASN A 222 -28.80 4.11 -9.10
C ASN A 222 -27.65 3.16 -8.76
N GLU A 223 -27.93 1.86 -8.88
CA GLU A 223 -26.95 0.82 -8.61
C GLU A 223 -25.76 0.84 -9.59
N TYR A 224 -24.54 0.66 -9.06
CA TYR A 224 -23.34 0.50 -9.90
C TYR A 224 -23.38 -0.82 -10.65
N HIS A 225 -22.54 -0.95 -11.69
CA HIS A 225 -22.40 -2.20 -12.45
C HIS A 225 -21.31 -3.09 -11.84
N ASN A 226 -21.45 -4.40 -12.03
CA ASN A 226 -20.44 -5.41 -11.67
C ASN A 226 -19.19 -5.24 -12.55
N ASN A 227 -18.04 -5.68 -12.05
CA ASN A 227 -16.72 -5.60 -12.68
C ASN A 227 -16.30 -4.17 -13.08
N ALA A 228 -16.81 -3.16 -12.37
CA ALA A 228 -16.30 -1.80 -12.48
C ALA A 228 -14.88 -1.71 -11.91
N ASP A 229 -14.02 -0.98 -12.62
CA ASP A 229 -12.68 -0.60 -12.19
C ASP A 229 -12.53 0.90 -12.50
N CYS A 230 -12.85 1.73 -11.51
CA CYS A 230 -12.86 3.18 -11.65
C CYS A 230 -11.73 3.80 -10.84
N THR A 231 -10.98 4.72 -11.43
CA THR A 231 -9.99 5.50 -10.68
C THR A 231 -10.21 6.99 -10.86
N TRP A 232 -10.38 7.72 -9.75
CA TRP A 232 -10.38 9.18 -9.72
C TRP A 232 -9.12 9.70 -9.06
N THR A 233 -8.50 10.73 -9.66
CA THR A 233 -7.36 11.43 -9.07
C THR A 233 -7.72 12.87 -8.82
N ILE A 234 -7.79 13.29 -7.56
CA ILE A 234 -8.02 14.69 -7.17
C ILE A 234 -6.66 15.34 -7.02
N VAL A 235 -6.41 16.45 -7.72
CA VAL A 235 -5.15 17.20 -7.64
C VAL A 235 -5.43 18.62 -7.17
N ALA A 236 -4.75 19.01 -6.09
CA ALA A 236 -4.73 20.36 -5.53
C ALA A 236 -3.38 21.06 -5.82
N GLU A 237 -3.35 22.37 -5.59
CA GLU A 237 -2.12 23.16 -5.74
C GLU A 237 -1.05 22.72 -4.72
N PRO A 238 0.25 22.83 -5.06
CA PRO A 238 1.31 22.49 -4.12
C PRO A 238 1.22 23.32 -2.83
N GLY A 239 1.09 22.62 -1.69
CA GLY A 239 0.93 23.24 -0.37
C GLY A 239 -0.47 23.10 0.22
N ASP A 240 -1.47 22.84 -0.63
CA ASP A 240 -2.84 22.57 -0.20
C ASP A 240 -3.04 21.10 0.15
N THR A 241 -4.04 20.86 1.00
CA THR A 241 -4.56 19.52 1.31
C THR A 241 -5.99 19.39 0.80
N ILE A 242 -6.45 18.15 0.63
CA ILE A 242 -7.78 17.83 0.11
C ILE A 242 -8.56 17.17 1.23
N SER A 243 -9.75 17.70 1.52
CA SER A 243 -10.73 17.09 2.41
C SER A 243 -11.79 16.37 1.57
N LEU A 244 -12.02 15.09 1.85
CA LEU A 244 -13.03 14.24 1.19
C LEU A 244 -14.08 13.81 2.21
N ILE A 245 -15.35 14.10 1.93
CA ILE A 245 -16.47 13.85 2.84
C ILE A 245 -17.53 13.04 2.11
N PHE A 246 -17.82 11.83 2.60
CA PHE A 246 -18.86 10.96 2.06
C PHE A 246 -20.25 11.45 2.47
N THR A 247 -21.16 11.54 1.49
CA THR A 247 -22.57 11.86 1.70
C THR A 247 -23.47 10.63 1.58
N ASP A 248 -23.03 9.62 0.83
CA ASP A 248 -23.70 8.32 0.70
C ASP A 248 -22.63 7.22 0.53
N PHE A 249 -22.87 6.04 1.08
CA PHE A 249 -21.93 4.91 1.02
C PHE A 249 -22.67 3.58 1.23
N GLN A 250 -22.86 2.83 0.14
CA GLN A 250 -23.54 1.55 0.09
C GLN A 250 -22.85 0.63 -0.91
N MET A 251 -22.06 -0.31 -0.43
CA MET A 251 -21.28 -1.26 -1.24
C MET A 251 -21.38 -2.67 -0.65
N GLU A 252 -21.10 -3.69 -1.45
CA GLU A 252 -20.95 -5.04 -0.91
C GLU A 252 -19.79 -5.10 0.08
N GLU A 253 -20.02 -5.67 1.26
CA GLU A 253 -18.98 -5.75 2.29
C GLU A 253 -17.91 -6.76 1.88
N LYS A 254 -16.63 -6.37 1.98
CA LYS A 254 -15.42 -7.16 1.64
C LYS A 254 -15.17 -7.46 0.16
N TYR A 255 -16.20 -7.52 -0.68
CA TYR A 255 -16.04 -7.85 -2.11
C TYR A 255 -15.88 -6.61 -2.98
N ASP A 256 -16.72 -5.59 -2.75
CA ASP A 256 -16.61 -4.30 -3.41
C ASP A 256 -15.89 -3.33 -2.48
N TYR A 257 -14.88 -2.65 -3.00
CA TYR A 257 -14.06 -1.77 -2.17
C TYR A 257 -13.70 -0.47 -2.86
N LEU A 258 -13.52 0.55 -2.03
CA LEU A 258 -12.97 1.85 -2.38
C LEU A 258 -11.66 2.01 -1.64
N GLU A 259 -10.56 1.99 -2.37
CA GLU A 259 -9.22 2.26 -1.84
C GLU A 259 -8.87 3.73 -2.04
N ILE A 260 -8.39 4.39 -0.98
CA ILE A 260 -8.00 5.79 -1.00
C ILE A 260 -6.51 5.90 -0.70
N GLU A 261 -5.73 6.45 -1.63
CA GLU A 261 -4.31 6.73 -1.46
C GLU A 261 -4.04 8.24 -1.33
N GLY A 262 -3.00 8.60 -0.57
CA GLY A 262 -2.57 10.00 -0.41
C GLY A 262 -3.03 10.65 0.91
N SER A 263 -3.42 9.82 1.87
CA SER A 263 -3.81 10.20 3.24
C SER A 263 -2.84 9.67 4.29
N GLU A 264 -3.19 9.84 5.56
CA GLU A 264 -2.59 9.13 6.69
C GLU A 264 -3.69 8.33 7.42
N PRO A 265 -3.66 6.98 7.44
CA PRO A 265 -2.63 6.10 6.89
C PRO A 265 -2.48 6.22 5.35
N PRO A 266 -1.33 5.80 4.78
CA PRO A 266 -0.99 6.02 3.37
C PRO A 266 -2.04 5.54 2.37
N THR A 267 -2.74 4.47 2.75
CA THR A 267 -3.82 3.83 2.00
C THR A 267 -4.94 3.44 2.96
N ILE A 268 -6.19 3.74 2.61
CA ILE A 268 -7.41 3.41 3.38
C ILE A 268 -8.33 2.58 2.48
N GLY A 269 -8.66 1.35 2.90
CA GLY A 269 -9.66 0.51 2.24
C GLY A 269 -11.03 0.65 2.90
N LEU A 270 -12.07 0.90 2.11
CA LEU A 270 -13.45 1.09 2.57
C LEU A 270 -14.36 0.10 1.84
N SER A 271 -15.31 -0.52 2.57
CA SER A 271 -16.34 -1.40 2.01
C SER A 271 -17.58 -1.43 2.91
N GLY A 272 -18.66 -2.05 2.44
CA GLY A 272 -19.91 -2.19 3.20
C GLY A 272 -20.82 -0.97 3.14
N MET A 273 -21.67 -0.84 4.15
CA MET A 273 -22.83 0.08 4.11
C MET A 273 -22.74 1.26 5.09
N ASN A 274 -21.63 1.37 5.83
CA ASN A 274 -21.44 2.43 6.82
C ASN A 274 -20.75 3.63 6.18
N ILE A 275 -21.31 4.83 6.37
CA ILE A 275 -20.68 6.07 5.90
C ILE A 275 -19.32 6.25 6.60
N PRO A 276 -18.20 6.29 5.85
CA PRO A 276 -16.87 6.44 6.42
C PRO A 276 -16.63 7.83 7.04
N PRO A 277 -15.69 7.95 7.98
CA PRO A 277 -15.26 9.27 8.47
C PRO A 277 -14.59 10.09 7.34
N PRO A 278 -14.56 11.43 7.45
CA PRO A 278 -13.86 12.28 6.49
C PRO A 278 -12.39 11.91 6.34
N VAL A 279 -11.89 11.96 5.11
CA VAL A 279 -10.48 11.69 4.78
C VAL A 279 -9.78 12.99 4.43
N ILE A 280 -8.66 13.27 5.08
CA ILE A 280 -7.82 14.43 4.80
C ILE A 280 -6.50 13.94 4.19
N SER A 281 -6.12 14.54 3.07
CA SER A 281 -4.87 14.22 2.39
C SER A 281 -3.66 14.77 3.15
N ASN A 282 -2.55 14.03 3.13
CA ASN A 282 -1.24 14.54 3.56
C ASN A 282 -0.36 14.97 2.36
N LYS A 283 -0.83 14.72 1.14
CA LYS A 283 -0.26 15.18 -0.13
C LYS A 283 -1.18 16.22 -0.78
N ASN A 284 -0.71 16.89 -1.82
CA ASN A 284 -1.56 17.74 -2.66
C ASN A 284 -2.40 16.94 -3.67
N TRP A 285 -2.57 15.63 -3.46
CA TRP A 285 -3.40 14.77 -4.28
C TRP A 285 -4.04 13.68 -3.44
N LEU A 286 -5.21 13.21 -3.87
CA LEU A 286 -5.89 12.01 -3.37
C LEU A 286 -6.25 11.13 -4.56
N ARG A 287 -6.11 9.82 -4.42
CA ARG A 287 -6.53 8.86 -5.43
C ARG A 287 -7.56 7.92 -4.84
N LEU A 288 -8.66 7.75 -5.56
CA LEU A 288 -9.78 6.88 -5.20
C LEU A 288 -9.85 5.77 -6.25
N HIS A 289 -9.69 4.51 -5.84
CA HIS A 289 -9.79 3.33 -6.69
C HIS A 289 -10.98 2.49 -6.25
N PHE A 290 -12.02 2.43 -7.08
CA PHE A 290 -13.25 1.70 -6.81
C PHE A 290 -13.29 0.45 -7.69
N VAL A 291 -13.35 -0.71 -7.05
CA VAL A 291 -13.40 -2.01 -7.71
C VAL A 291 -14.63 -2.75 -7.22
N THR A 292 -15.36 -3.35 -8.16
CA THR A 292 -16.51 -4.20 -7.86
C THR A 292 -16.32 -5.60 -8.40
N ASP A 293 -16.88 -6.58 -7.71
CA ASP A 293 -16.84 -7.98 -8.10
C ASP A 293 -17.82 -8.31 -9.26
N SER A 294 -18.03 -9.59 -9.52
CA SER A 294 -18.91 -10.06 -10.60
C SER A 294 -20.40 -10.16 -10.22
N ASN A 295 -20.78 -9.87 -8.97
CA ASN A 295 -22.12 -10.04 -8.43
C ASN A 295 -22.58 -8.80 -7.62
N HIS A 296 -23.67 -8.94 -6.85
CA HIS A 296 -24.34 -7.97 -5.97
C HIS A 296 -24.08 -6.47 -6.17
N ARG A 297 -25.15 -5.73 -6.52
CA ARG A 297 -25.06 -4.29 -6.76
C ARG A 297 -25.74 -3.51 -5.66
N TYR A 298 -25.16 -2.37 -5.36
CA TYR A 298 -25.70 -1.39 -4.43
C TYR A 298 -25.63 0.00 -5.06
N ARG A 299 -26.14 1.02 -4.37
CA ARG A 299 -26.15 2.40 -4.88
C ARG A 299 -24.75 3.00 -5.00
N GLY A 300 -23.75 2.41 -4.35
CA GLY A 300 -22.37 2.86 -4.35
C GLY A 300 -22.15 4.04 -3.44
N PHE A 301 -21.37 5.02 -3.86
CA PHE A 301 -20.97 6.13 -3.00
C PHE A 301 -21.14 7.48 -3.68
N SER A 302 -21.25 8.52 -2.87
CA SER A 302 -21.12 9.92 -3.29
C SER A 302 -20.31 10.66 -2.23
N ALA A 303 -19.34 11.46 -2.66
CA ALA A 303 -18.47 12.22 -1.79
C ALA A 303 -18.21 13.62 -2.36
N HIS A 304 -18.20 14.62 -1.49
CA HIS A 304 -17.76 15.97 -1.81
C HIS A 304 -16.28 16.12 -1.45
N TYR A 305 -15.49 16.69 -2.35
CA TYR A 305 -14.10 17.06 -2.05
C TYR A 305 -13.92 18.58 -2.04
N GLN A 306 -12.99 19.05 -1.22
CA GLN A 306 -12.60 20.46 -1.15
C GLN A 306 -11.10 20.59 -0.88
N GLY A 307 -10.42 21.42 -1.67
CA GLY A 307 -9.06 21.89 -1.40
C GLY A 307 -9.08 22.88 -0.23
N THR A 308 -8.29 22.61 0.79
CA THR A 308 -8.11 23.47 1.96
C THR A 308 -6.76 24.16 1.86
N PHE A 309 -6.79 25.49 1.79
CA PHE A 309 -5.58 26.31 1.89
C PHE A 309 -4.99 26.18 3.29
N LYS A 310 -3.71 25.82 3.39
CA LYS A 310 -2.97 26.02 4.64
C LYS A 310 -2.63 27.51 4.74
N GLU A 311 -3.38 28.27 5.54
CA GLU A 311 -2.94 29.60 5.93
C GLU A 311 -1.56 29.50 6.62
N ILE A 312 -0.54 30.06 5.96
CA ILE A 312 0.73 30.35 6.61
C ILE A 312 0.43 31.49 7.60
N ASN A 313 0.38 31.18 8.89
CA ASN A 313 0.34 32.17 9.96
C ASN A 313 1.59 33.06 9.88
N PHE A 314 1.53 34.14 9.12
CA PHE A 314 2.36 35.30 9.39
C PHE A 314 1.74 35.99 10.60
N ASN A 315 2.23 35.67 11.80
CA ASN A 315 2.07 36.59 12.91
C ASN A 315 2.99 37.78 12.62
N TRP A 316 2.44 38.84 12.02
CA TRP A 316 3.04 40.16 12.08
C TRP A 316 3.04 40.58 13.54
N ALA A 317 4.21 40.51 14.17
CA ALA A 317 4.51 41.37 15.31
C ALA A 317 4.34 42.82 14.81
N CYS A 318 3.24 43.47 15.21
CA CYS A 318 3.07 44.90 15.00
C CYS A 318 4.22 45.63 15.68
N ILE A 319 5.11 46.18 14.85
CA ILE A 319 5.97 47.30 15.20
C ILE A 319 5.13 48.56 15.00
N SER A 320 4.74 49.20 16.11
CA SER A 320 4.66 50.66 16.27
C SER A 320 4.37 50.99 17.73
#